data_AF-A0A1A8KTT8-F1
#
_entry.id   AF-A0A1A8KTT8-F1
#
_cell.length_a   1.000
_cell.length_b   1.000
_cell.length_c   1.000
_cell.angle_alpha   90.00
_cell.angle_beta   90.00
_cell.angle_gamma   90.00
#
_symmetry.space_group_name_H-M   'P 1'
#
loop_
_entity.id
_entity.type
_entity.pdbx_description
1 polymer ?
#
loop_
_entity_poly.entity_id
_entity_poly.type
_entity_poly.pdbx_seq_one_letter_code
_entity_poly.pdbx_strand_id
1 'polypeptide(L)'
;MDSAKNKKRAASSTSGTPAQTPNKSKKPRRVYSSAGKRAKLEYDHRRQRTRINIGPAFEEWKMLRKSLRMKTHPQLASFLLKRCFHAPLAENPDKELIPHGSAAHVALSRIVLNQRWLKDIEKLLTFRTTAELESFQNHILMYAGKRFAFSFGVYEARTLLAALDYNHHNHRPVHVNIKGQVSHKRVYNKKSQRYSVHTVKETKDYGYIPELQTRILEKRLSSAGGLPKRRSIQADDPRALGPLSGISPPPTAELVQTQQRRGQDLCDT
;
A
#
# COMPACT_ATOMS: atom_id res chain seq x y z
N MET A 1 63.98 41.75 -7.80
CA MET A 1 63.55 41.88 -6.40
C MET A 1 62.04 42.03 -6.37
N ASP A 2 61.38 40.88 -6.26
CA ASP A 2 60.31 40.60 -5.31
C ASP A 2 59.47 41.80 -4.82
N SER A 3 58.16 41.77 -5.08
CA SER A 3 57.24 41.37 -4.01
C SER A 3 55.79 41.35 -4.47
N ALA A 4 55.16 40.23 -4.13
CA ALA A 4 53.79 39.86 -4.38
C ALA A 4 52.77 40.85 -3.80
N LYS A 5 51.73 41.18 -4.58
CA LYS A 5 50.46 41.67 -4.04
C LYS A 5 49.46 40.53 -3.99
N ASN A 6 49.18 40.13 -2.76
CA ASN A 6 48.33 39.03 -2.34
C ASN A 6 46.86 39.25 -2.75
N LYS A 7 46.30 38.28 -3.49
CA LYS A 7 44.88 38.19 -3.86
C LYS A 7 44.03 37.84 -2.62
N LYS A 8 43.25 38.78 -2.12
CA LYS A 8 42.09 38.46 -1.25
C LYS A 8 40.97 37.90 -2.14
N ARG A 9 40.74 36.58 -2.03
CA ARG A 9 39.60 35.87 -2.59
C ARG A 9 38.33 36.27 -1.81
N ALA A 10 37.41 36.97 -2.47
CA ALA A 10 36.01 37.02 -2.03
C ALA A 10 35.30 35.78 -2.61
N ALA A 11 34.65 35.01 -1.73
CA ALA A 11 34.00 33.75 -2.06
C ALA A 11 32.76 33.99 -2.91
N SER A 12 32.71 33.27 -4.04
CA SER A 12 31.55 33.03 -4.88
C SER A 12 30.42 32.39 -4.06
N SER A 13 29.27 33.04 -4.00
CA SER A 13 28.00 32.43 -3.58
C SER A 13 27.08 32.28 -4.80
N THR A 14 27.50 31.47 -5.76
CA THR A 14 26.58 30.86 -6.73
C THR A 14 25.80 29.73 -6.06
N SER A 15 24.67 30.05 -5.42
CA SER A 15 23.59 29.10 -5.17
C SER A 15 22.41 29.46 -6.06
N GLY A 16 22.53 29.08 -7.33
CA GLY A 16 21.42 29.09 -8.27
C GLY A 16 20.26 28.28 -7.72
N THR A 17 19.20 28.97 -7.34
CA THR A 17 17.89 28.36 -7.10
C THR A 17 17.45 27.72 -8.42
N PRO A 18 17.17 26.40 -8.48
CA PRO A 18 16.60 25.82 -9.69
C PRO A 18 15.22 26.45 -9.90
N ALA A 19 15.08 27.17 -11.01
CA ALA A 19 13.84 27.77 -11.45
C ALA A 19 12.71 26.73 -11.36
N GLN A 20 11.68 27.05 -10.58
CA GLN A 20 10.46 26.28 -10.52
C GLN A 20 9.89 26.21 -11.94
N THR A 21 9.86 25.01 -12.52
CA THR A 21 9.19 24.76 -13.79
C THR A 21 7.76 25.27 -13.71
N PRO A 22 7.25 25.99 -14.73
CA PRO A 22 5.92 26.57 -14.69
C PRO A 22 4.88 25.47 -14.48
N ASN A 23 4.01 25.75 -13.52
CA ASN A 23 2.91 24.92 -13.05
C ASN A 23 2.11 24.42 -14.27
N LYS A 24 2.26 23.14 -14.65
CA LYS A 24 1.50 22.54 -15.75
C LYS A 24 0.02 22.70 -15.41
N SER A 25 -0.67 23.56 -16.15
CA SER A 25 -2.11 23.75 -16.07
C SER A 25 -2.77 22.37 -16.02
N LYS A 26 -3.50 22.09 -14.94
CA LYS A 26 -4.22 20.81 -14.78
C LYS A 26 -5.17 20.71 -15.96
N LYS A 27 -4.93 19.74 -16.85
CA LYS A 27 -5.82 19.47 -18.00
C LYS A 27 -7.26 19.35 -17.48
N PRO A 28 -8.24 19.98 -18.16
CA PRO A 28 -9.63 19.95 -17.71
C PRO A 28 -10.10 18.51 -17.53
N ARG A 29 -10.80 18.25 -16.42
CA ARG A 29 -11.29 16.93 -16.07
C ARG A 29 -12.32 16.53 -17.13
N ARG A 30 -12.00 15.55 -17.97
CA ARG A 30 -12.87 15.10 -19.06
C ARG A 30 -14.20 14.60 -18.47
N VAL A 31 -15.28 15.34 -18.68
CA VAL A 31 -16.63 14.95 -18.25
C VAL A 31 -17.14 13.92 -19.25
N TYR A 32 -17.39 12.70 -18.77
CA TYR A 32 -17.91 11.62 -19.60
C TYR A 32 -19.44 11.59 -19.51
N SER A 33 -20.12 11.41 -20.64
CA SER A 33 -21.53 11.02 -20.69
C SER A 33 -21.74 9.70 -19.95
N SER A 34 -22.99 9.35 -19.61
CA SER A 34 -23.32 8.06 -18.98
C SER A 34 -22.78 6.86 -19.79
N ALA A 35 -22.92 6.90 -21.12
CA ALA A 35 -22.32 5.92 -22.04
C ALA A 35 -20.78 5.96 -22.01
N GLY A 36 -20.18 7.15 -21.98
CA GLY A 36 -18.72 7.30 -21.87
C GLY A 36 -18.14 6.77 -20.55
N LYS A 37 -18.87 6.91 -19.43
CA LYS A 37 -18.51 6.33 -18.13
C LYS A 37 -18.53 4.80 -18.19
N ARG A 38 -19.57 4.21 -18.80
CA ARG A 38 -19.68 2.76 -19.00
C ARG A 38 -18.55 2.22 -19.89
N ALA A 39 -18.28 2.86 -21.02
CA ALA A 39 -17.18 2.46 -21.91
C ALA A 39 -15.80 2.58 -21.24
N LYS A 40 -15.59 3.63 -20.44
CA LYS A 40 -14.36 3.79 -19.64
C LYS A 40 -14.24 2.73 -18.55
N LEU A 41 -15.32 2.45 -17.82
CA LEU A 41 -15.35 1.39 -16.82
C LEU A 41 -15.04 0.03 -17.45
N GLU A 42 -15.64 -0.29 -18.59
CA GLU A 42 -15.39 -1.53 -19.32
C GLU A 42 -13.95 -1.61 -19.86
N TYR A 43 -13.39 -0.49 -20.33
CA TYR A 43 -11.98 -0.38 -20.68
C TYR A 43 -11.08 -0.59 -19.45
N ASP A 44 -11.38 0.05 -18.32
CA ASP A 44 -10.61 -0.08 -17.09
C ASP A 44 -10.73 -1.49 -16.49
N HIS A 45 -11.89 -2.14 -16.57
CA HIS A 45 -12.10 -3.54 -16.19
C HIS A 45 -11.29 -4.49 -17.08
N ARG A 46 -11.34 -4.32 -18.41
CA ARG A 46 -10.49 -5.08 -19.34
C ARG A 46 -9.01 -4.88 -19.04
N ARG A 47 -8.60 -3.63 -18.77
CA ARG A 47 -7.22 -3.28 -18.43
C ARG A 47 -6.79 -3.87 -17.09
N GLN A 48 -7.64 -3.80 -16.07
CA GLN A 48 -7.37 -4.35 -14.73
C GLN A 48 -7.20 -5.87 -14.75
N ARG A 49 -8.00 -6.58 -15.56
CA ARG A 49 -7.86 -8.03 -15.77
C ARG A 49 -6.49 -8.42 -16.34
N THR A 50 -5.89 -7.57 -17.17
CA THR A 50 -4.58 -7.84 -17.81
C THR A 50 -3.36 -7.32 -17.06
N ARG A 51 -3.54 -6.74 -15.86
CA ARG A 51 -2.49 -5.96 -15.19
C ARG A 51 -1.73 -6.81 -14.17
N ILE A 52 -0.56 -7.30 -14.57
CA ILE A 52 0.40 -7.99 -13.71
C ILE A 52 1.24 -6.94 -12.96
N ASN A 53 1.40 -7.09 -11.64
CA ASN A 53 2.28 -6.22 -10.85
C ASN A 53 3.70 -6.81 -10.84
N ILE A 54 4.61 -6.12 -11.52
CA ILE A 54 6.01 -6.54 -11.70
C ILE A 54 6.92 -5.83 -10.67
N GLY A 55 6.32 -4.97 -9.82
CA GLY A 55 7.00 -4.27 -8.73
C GLY A 55 8.23 -3.49 -9.21
N PRO A 56 9.40 -3.65 -8.57
CA PRO A 56 10.62 -2.94 -8.93
C PRO A 56 11.11 -3.26 -10.36
N ALA A 57 10.77 -4.43 -10.90
CA ALA A 57 11.15 -4.83 -12.26
C ALA A 57 10.26 -4.20 -13.36
N PHE A 58 9.34 -3.28 -13.02
CA PHE A 58 8.48 -2.62 -14.01
C PHE A 58 9.25 -1.73 -14.99
N GLU A 59 10.31 -1.03 -14.55
CA GLU A 59 11.08 -0.21 -15.49
C GLU A 59 11.99 -1.05 -16.38
N GLU A 60 12.57 -2.15 -15.87
CA GLU A 60 13.26 -3.14 -16.69
C GLU A 60 12.30 -3.76 -17.72
N TRP A 61 11.09 -4.14 -17.30
CA TRP A 61 10.04 -4.66 -18.19
C TRP A 61 9.67 -3.67 -19.30
N LYS A 62 9.59 -2.39 -18.98
CA LYS A 62 9.27 -1.34 -19.95
C LYS A 62 10.44 -1.05 -20.90
N MET A 63 11.68 -1.08 -20.40
CA MET A 63 12.88 -0.98 -21.23
C MET A 63 12.98 -2.16 -22.19
N LEU A 64 12.77 -3.38 -21.70
CA LEU A 64 12.75 -4.61 -22.48
C LEU A 64 11.66 -4.59 -23.56
N ARG A 65 10.46 -4.09 -23.23
CA ARG A 65 9.38 -3.93 -24.21
C ARG A 65 9.77 -2.99 -25.35
N LYS A 66 10.46 -1.88 -25.03
CA LYS A 66 10.93 -0.89 -25.99
C LYS A 66 12.06 -1.44 -26.86
N SER A 67 13.04 -2.13 -26.26
CA SER A 67 14.17 -2.71 -26.99
C SER A 67 13.71 -3.79 -27.97
N LEU A 68 12.74 -4.61 -27.58
CA LEU A 68 12.11 -5.63 -28.42
C LEU A 68 11.04 -5.07 -29.38
N ARG A 69 10.89 -3.74 -29.47
CA ARG A 69 9.93 -3.03 -30.33
C ARG A 69 8.47 -3.50 -30.20
N MET A 70 8.06 -3.93 -29.00
CA MET A 70 6.71 -4.47 -28.77
C MET A 70 5.71 -3.37 -28.37
N LYS A 71 4.54 -3.37 -29.01
CA LYS A 71 3.52 -2.34 -28.81
C LYS A 71 2.72 -2.52 -27.52
N THR A 72 2.54 -3.76 -27.06
CA THR A 72 1.68 -4.07 -25.90
C THR A 72 2.39 -4.92 -24.86
N HIS A 73 2.02 -4.77 -23.58
CA HIS A 73 2.57 -5.60 -22.50
C HIS A 73 2.18 -7.09 -22.60
N PRO A 74 0.97 -7.46 -23.06
CA PRO A 74 0.63 -8.87 -23.34
C PRO A 74 1.50 -9.54 -24.41
N GLN A 75 1.94 -8.79 -25.44
CA GLN A 75 2.88 -9.32 -26.42
C GLN A 75 4.23 -9.66 -25.79
N LEU A 76 4.76 -8.79 -24.93
CA LEU A 76 5.98 -9.07 -24.18
C LEU A 76 5.80 -10.26 -23.23
N ALA A 77 4.70 -10.31 -22.48
CA ALA A 77 4.40 -11.43 -21.60
C ALA A 77 4.31 -12.76 -22.37
N SER A 78 3.63 -12.78 -23.52
CA SER A 78 3.51 -13.96 -24.37
C SER A 78 4.86 -14.38 -24.95
N PHE A 79 5.72 -13.43 -25.31
CA PHE A 79 7.07 -13.70 -25.79
C PHE A 79 7.97 -14.28 -24.69
N LEU A 80 7.87 -13.75 -23.46
CA LEU A 80 8.62 -14.24 -22.30
C LEU A 80 8.10 -15.58 -21.80
N LEU A 81 6.80 -15.85 -21.86
CA LEU A 81 6.23 -17.16 -21.53
C LEU A 81 6.65 -18.25 -22.52
N LYS A 82 7.00 -17.87 -23.76
CA LYS A 82 7.55 -18.78 -24.78
C LYS A 82 9.07 -18.96 -24.68
N ARG A 83 9.76 -18.21 -23.81
CA ARG A 83 11.22 -18.26 -23.62
C ARG A 83 11.55 -18.25 -22.14
N CYS A 84 11.93 -19.40 -21.61
CA CYS A 84 12.41 -19.49 -20.24
C CYS A 84 13.69 -18.64 -20.08
N PHE A 85 13.66 -17.64 -19.20
CA PHE A 85 14.80 -16.77 -18.87
C PHE A 85 15.75 -17.45 -17.87
N HIS A 86 16.14 -18.68 -18.17
CA HIS A 86 17.31 -19.28 -17.53
C HIS A 86 18.52 -19.03 -18.44
N ALA A 87 19.72 -18.96 -17.86
CA ALA A 87 20.95 -19.16 -18.62
C ALA A 87 20.83 -20.46 -19.45
N PRO A 88 21.62 -20.67 -20.52
CA PRO A 88 21.71 -21.97 -21.15
C PRO A 88 21.85 -23.00 -20.04
N LEU A 89 20.84 -23.87 -19.90
CA LEU A 89 20.91 -24.92 -18.90
C LEU A 89 22.15 -25.69 -19.32
N ALA A 90 23.19 -25.71 -18.49
CA ALA A 90 24.31 -26.59 -18.73
C ALA A 90 23.70 -27.95 -19.01
N GLU A 91 24.03 -28.55 -20.16
CA GLU A 91 23.70 -29.93 -20.44
C GLU A 91 24.40 -30.73 -19.36
N ASN A 92 23.68 -30.93 -18.26
CA ASN A 92 24.12 -31.74 -17.16
C ASN A 92 23.54 -33.11 -17.48
N PRO A 93 24.33 -34.04 -18.06
CA PRO A 93 23.86 -35.39 -18.36
C PRO A 93 23.35 -36.12 -17.11
N ASP A 94 23.74 -35.66 -15.91
CA ASP A 94 23.31 -36.19 -14.62
C ASP A 94 22.03 -35.55 -14.06
N LYS A 95 21.36 -34.67 -14.82
CA LYS A 95 20.10 -34.10 -14.36
C LYS A 95 19.01 -35.16 -14.45
N GLU A 96 18.65 -35.75 -13.33
CA GLU A 96 17.53 -36.70 -13.23
C GLU A 96 16.24 -36.04 -13.72
N LEU A 97 15.88 -36.33 -14.97
CA LEU A 97 14.60 -35.94 -15.55
C LEU A 97 13.54 -36.94 -15.09
N ILE A 98 12.33 -36.44 -14.84
CA ILE A 98 11.19 -37.30 -14.56
C ILE A 98 10.95 -38.16 -15.82
N PRO A 99 11.07 -39.50 -15.75
CA PRO A 99 10.88 -40.34 -16.93
C PRO A 99 9.46 -40.21 -17.45
N HIS A 100 9.33 -40.09 -18.77
CA HIS A 100 8.03 -40.02 -19.41
C HIS A 100 7.20 -41.28 -19.08
N GLY A 101 5.96 -41.09 -18.65
CA GLY A 101 5.07 -42.18 -18.25
C GLY A 101 5.30 -42.75 -16.84
N SER A 102 6.33 -42.29 -16.11
CA SER A 102 6.48 -42.64 -14.69
C SER A 102 5.28 -42.17 -13.85
N ALA A 103 5.08 -42.79 -12.68
CA ALA A 103 4.03 -42.38 -11.75
C ALA A 103 4.14 -40.89 -11.36
N ALA A 104 5.36 -40.39 -11.20
CA ALA A 104 5.63 -38.97 -10.94
C ALA A 104 5.25 -38.08 -12.14
N HIS A 105 5.57 -38.48 -13.38
CA HIS A 105 5.16 -37.76 -14.60
C HIS A 105 3.63 -37.70 -14.74
N VAL A 106 2.94 -38.81 -14.51
CA VAL A 106 1.47 -38.90 -14.59
C VAL A 106 0.81 -38.05 -13.50
N ALA A 107 1.32 -38.11 -12.27
CA ALA A 107 0.83 -37.29 -11.17
C ALA A 107 1.03 -35.79 -11.44
N LEU A 108 2.22 -35.39 -11.89
CA LEU A 108 2.52 -34.01 -12.25
C LEU A 108 1.65 -33.52 -13.41
N SER A 109 1.52 -34.33 -14.47
CA SER A 109 0.68 -34.02 -15.63
C SER A 109 -0.79 -33.82 -15.22
N ARG A 110 -1.32 -34.67 -14.34
CA ARG A 110 -2.68 -34.55 -13.83
C ARG A 110 -2.91 -33.27 -13.03
N ILE A 111 -1.89 -32.78 -12.32
CA ILE A 111 -1.96 -31.53 -11.56
C ILE A 111 -1.86 -30.32 -12.50
N VAL A 112 -0.83 -30.30 -13.36
CA VAL A 112 -0.52 -29.15 -14.24
C VAL A 112 -1.56 -28.99 -15.35
N LEU A 113 -2.07 -30.09 -15.91
CA LEU A 113 -3.07 -30.06 -16.99
C LEU A 113 -4.52 -30.08 -16.47
N ASN A 114 -4.72 -29.92 -15.16
CA ASN A 114 -6.06 -29.89 -14.59
C ASN A 114 -6.84 -28.69 -15.11
N GLN A 115 -7.88 -28.94 -15.90
CA GLN A 115 -8.69 -27.89 -16.55
C GLN A 115 -9.39 -26.94 -15.58
N ARG A 116 -9.70 -27.36 -14.34
CA ARG A 116 -10.24 -26.46 -13.31
C ARG A 116 -9.14 -25.57 -12.76
N TRP A 117 -8.00 -26.17 -12.43
CA TRP A 117 -6.82 -25.42 -11.95
C TRP A 117 -6.33 -24.40 -12.98
N LEU A 118 -6.29 -24.75 -14.28
CA LEU A 118 -5.91 -23.82 -15.35
C LEU A 118 -6.86 -22.62 -15.49
N LYS A 119 -8.13 -22.75 -15.10
CA LYS A 119 -9.08 -21.62 -15.01
C LYS A 119 -8.88 -20.79 -13.74
N ASP A 120 -8.43 -21.42 -12.66
CA ASP A 120 -8.20 -20.77 -11.38
C ASP A 120 -6.81 -20.13 -11.28
N ILE A 121 -5.82 -20.61 -12.02
CA ILE A 121 -4.47 -20.08 -12.01
C ILE A 121 -4.43 -18.63 -12.51
N GLU A 122 -5.29 -18.26 -13.47
CA GLU A 122 -5.45 -16.88 -13.92
C GLU A 122 -5.91 -15.96 -12.77
N LYS A 123 -6.76 -16.49 -11.88
CA LYS A 123 -7.21 -15.77 -10.67
C LYS A 123 -6.08 -15.66 -9.65
N LEU A 124 -5.25 -16.70 -9.50
CA LEU A 124 -4.08 -16.70 -8.60
C LEU A 124 -2.99 -15.73 -9.07
N LEU A 125 -2.76 -15.60 -10.39
CA LEU A 125 -1.86 -14.60 -10.96
C LEU A 125 -2.34 -13.16 -10.69
N THR A 126 -3.65 -12.99 -10.52
CA THR A 126 -4.28 -11.71 -10.16
C THR A 126 -4.38 -11.51 -8.64
N PHE A 127 -4.04 -12.53 -7.85
CA PHE A 127 -4.19 -12.49 -6.40
C PHE A 127 -3.20 -11.50 -5.80
N ARG A 128 -3.75 -10.42 -5.24
CA ARG A 128 -2.98 -9.47 -4.43
C ARG A 128 -3.10 -9.92 -2.99
N THR A 129 -1.98 -10.24 -2.37
CA THR A 129 -1.98 -10.43 -0.92
C THR A 129 -2.28 -9.08 -0.27
N THR A 130 -3.41 -9.00 0.41
CA THR A 130 -3.79 -7.82 1.23
C THR A 130 -3.23 -7.91 2.65
N ALA A 131 -2.44 -8.94 2.96
CA ALA A 131 -1.95 -9.21 4.30
C ALA A 131 -1.23 -8.02 4.95
N GLU A 132 -0.38 -7.31 4.21
CA GLU A 132 0.30 -6.10 4.73
C GLU A 132 -0.66 -4.94 4.95
N LEU A 133 -1.63 -4.76 4.04
CA LEU A 133 -2.66 -3.74 4.16
C LEU A 133 -3.58 -4.01 5.37
N GLU A 134 -3.96 -5.27 5.56
CA GLU A 134 -4.75 -5.72 6.72
C GLU A 134 -3.97 -5.56 8.02
N SER A 135 -2.68 -5.91 8.02
CA SER A 135 -1.78 -5.68 9.15
C SER A 135 -1.71 -4.21 9.52
N PHE A 136 -1.52 -3.32 8.53
CA PHE A 136 -1.52 -1.88 8.75
C PHE A 136 -2.88 -1.36 9.25
N GLN A 137 -3.98 -1.82 8.67
CA GLN A 137 -5.32 -1.43 9.10
C GLN A 137 -5.60 -1.87 10.55
N ASN A 138 -5.16 -3.06 10.96
CA ASN A 138 -5.22 -3.51 12.35
C ASN A 138 -4.36 -2.65 13.26
N HIS A 139 -3.20 -2.21 12.78
CA HIS A 139 -2.32 -1.31 13.51
C HIS A 139 -2.96 0.07 13.74
N ILE A 140 -3.63 0.63 12.74
CA ILE A 140 -4.44 1.86 12.90
C ILE A 140 -5.47 1.69 14.03
N LEU A 141 -6.13 0.53 14.13
CA LEU A 141 -7.15 0.29 15.16
C LEU A 141 -6.59 0.32 16.59
N MET A 142 -5.29 0.04 16.78
CA MET A 142 -4.63 0.19 18.08
C MET A 142 -4.54 1.66 18.51
N TYR A 143 -4.34 2.56 17.55
CA TYR A 143 -4.25 4.00 17.81
C TYR A 143 -5.63 4.67 17.78
N ALA A 144 -6.46 4.35 16.79
CA ALA A 144 -7.76 4.94 16.52
C ALA A 144 -8.84 3.86 16.49
N GLY A 145 -9.14 3.31 17.67
CA GLY A 145 -10.15 2.26 17.82
C GLY A 145 -11.55 2.73 17.44
N LYS A 146 -12.30 1.90 16.70
CA LYS A 146 -13.66 2.20 16.20
C LYS A 146 -14.69 2.50 17.28
N ARG A 147 -14.42 2.09 18.53
CA ARG A 147 -15.34 2.24 19.67
C ARG A 147 -15.33 3.66 20.25
N PHE A 148 -14.35 4.48 19.87
CA PHE A 148 -14.19 5.82 20.40
C PHE A 148 -14.52 6.85 19.33
N ALA A 149 -15.30 7.87 19.69
CA ALA A 149 -15.54 9.02 18.84
C ALA A 149 -14.34 9.97 18.93
N PHE A 150 -13.65 10.16 17.81
CA PHE A 150 -12.55 11.12 17.71
C PHE A 150 -13.00 12.32 16.88
N SER A 151 -12.57 13.51 17.27
CA SER A 151 -12.62 14.66 16.36
C SER A 151 -11.67 14.39 15.18
N PHE A 152 -11.96 14.99 14.01
CA PHE A 152 -11.17 14.76 12.80
C PHE A 152 -9.67 14.97 13.01
N GLY A 153 -9.26 16.09 13.63
CA GLY A 153 -7.83 16.38 13.84
C GLY A 153 -7.15 15.38 14.79
N VAL A 154 -7.88 14.87 15.78
CA VAL A 154 -7.37 13.82 16.67
C VAL A 154 -7.25 12.49 15.93
N TYR A 155 -8.25 12.14 15.12
CA TYR A 155 -8.23 10.92 14.31
C TYR A 155 -7.10 10.94 13.28
N GLU A 156 -6.92 12.07 12.59
CA GLU A 156 -5.84 12.30 11.63
C GLU A 156 -4.48 12.13 12.31
N ALA A 157 -4.24 12.82 13.43
CA ALA A 157 -2.98 12.71 14.17
C ALA A 157 -2.69 11.27 14.62
N ARG A 158 -3.70 10.55 15.13
CA ARG A 158 -3.55 9.16 15.59
C ARG A 158 -3.28 8.20 14.43
N THR A 159 -3.92 8.41 13.28
CA THR A 159 -3.67 7.63 12.06
C THR A 159 -2.25 7.86 11.53
N LEU A 160 -1.77 9.11 11.55
CA LEU A 160 -0.40 9.44 11.17
C LEU A 160 0.63 8.83 12.13
N LEU A 161 0.38 8.87 13.44
CA LEU A 161 1.24 8.21 14.43
C LEU A 161 1.28 6.69 14.22
N ALA A 162 0.13 6.06 13.93
CA ALA A 162 0.08 4.64 13.59
C ALA A 162 0.91 4.33 12.33
N ALA A 163 0.86 5.19 11.31
CA ALA A 163 1.66 5.03 10.09
C ALA A 163 3.16 5.14 10.37
N LEU A 164 3.58 6.09 11.20
CA LEU A 164 4.98 6.22 11.61
C LEU A 164 5.45 4.98 12.39
N ASP A 165 4.66 4.53 13.38
CA ASP A 165 4.99 3.33 14.17
C ASP A 165 5.02 2.06 13.30
N TYR A 166 4.05 1.90 12.38
CA TYR A 166 4.02 0.76 11.47
C TYR A 166 5.25 0.74 10.56
N ASN A 167 5.57 1.87 9.93
CA ASN A 167 6.69 1.98 9.00
C ASN A 167 8.03 1.73 9.69
N HIS A 168 8.21 2.24 10.92
CA HIS A 168 9.40 1.98 11.72
C HIS A 168 9.58 0.49 12.01
N HIS A 169 8.47 -0.24 12.20
CA HIS A 169 8.50 -1.64 12.63
C HIS A 169 8.24 -2.69 11.54
N ASN A 170 7.98 -2.28 10.29
CA ASN A 170 7.56 -3.19 9.22
C ASN A 170 8.66 -4.20 8.86
N HIS A 171 9.89 -3.71 8.75
CA HIS A 171 11.06 -4.46 8.29
C HIS A 171 11.95 -4.97 9.42
N ARG A 172 11.40 -5.16 10.62
CA ARG A 172 12.14 -5.73 11.75
C ARG A 172 12.74 -7.09 11.37
N PRO A 173 14.03 -7.32 11.69
CA PRO A 173 14.66 -8.58 11.44
C PRO A 173 14.07 -9.68 12.31
N VAL A 174 14.41 -10.91 11.97
CA VAL A 174 14.01 -12.10 12.71
C VAL A 174 14.81 -12.17 14.00
N HIS A 175 14.15 -12.51 15.10
CA HIS A 175 14.79 -12.69 16.39
C HIS A 175 15.71 -13.90 16.37
N VAL A 176 16.98 -13.66 16.71
CA VAL A 176 18.01 -14.69 16.83
C VAL A 176 18.38 -14.84 18.30
N ASN A 177 18.41 -16.09 18.77
CA ASN A 177 18.80 -16.40 20.14
C ASN A 177 20.31 -16.24 20.32
N ILE A 178 20.78 -16.23 21.58
CA ILE A 178 22.21 -16.12 21.94
C ILE A 178 23.09 -17.16 21.21
N LYS A 179 22.51 -18.32 20.87
CA LYS A 179 23.18 -19.40 20.12
C LYS A 179 23.22 -19.19 18.59
N GLY A 180 22.82 -18.03 18.08
CA GLY A 180 22.77 -17.74 16.64
C GLY A 180 21.61 -18.42 15.89
N GLN A 181 20.63 -18.99 16.59
CA GLN A 181 19.51 -19.72 15.99
C GLN A 181 18.24 -18.86 15.88
N VAL A 182 17.53 -19.01 14.75
CA VAL A 182 16.25 -18.33 14.50
C VAL A 182 15.16 -18.84 15.43
N SER A 183 14.47 -17.91 16.10
CA SER A 183 13.33 -18.24 16.96
C SER A 183 12.04 -18.47 16.16
N HIS A 184 11.33 -19.54 16.51
CA HIS A 184 10.09 -19.96 15.87
C HIS A 184 8.93 -20.04 16.85
N LYS A 185 7.73 -19.71 16.37
CA LYS A 185 6.48 -19.87 17.11
C LYS A 185 5.54 -20.79 16.33
N ARG A 186 4.93 -21.74 17.05
CA ARG A 186 3.86 -22.60 16.51
C ARG A 186 2.53 -21.87 16.60
N VAL A 187 1.76 -21.88 15.52
CA VAL A 187 0.41 -21.32 15.44
C VAL A 187 -0.54 -22.42 14.99
N TYR A 188 -1.59 -22.65 15.77
CA TYR A 188 -2.61 -23.64 15.44
C TYR A 188 -3.71 -23.00 14.57
N ASN A 189 -3.92 -23.53 13.37
CA ASN A 189 -5.03 -23.12 12.51
C ASN A 189 -6.25 -24.00 12.81
N LYS A 190 -7.28 -23.39 13.43
CA LYS A 190 -8.52 -24.08 13.79
C LYS A 190 -9.30 -24.65 12.60
N LYS A 191 -9.27 -23.98 11.43
CA LYS A 191 -10.02 -24.44 10.24
C LYS A 191 -9.41 -25.69 9.63
N SER A 192 -8.08 -25.71 9.49
CA SER A 192 -7.37 -26.85 8.90
C SER A 192 -6.90 -27.87 9.93
N GLN A 193 -7.12 -27.62 11.23
CA GLN A 193 -6.63 -28.42 12.36
C GLN A 193 -5.13 -28.75 12.30
N ARG A 194 -4.32 -27.82 11.76
CA ARG A 194 -2.87 -28.02 11.55
C ARG A 194 -2.07 -26.93 12.23
N TYR A 195 -0.87 -27.29 12.68
CA TYR A 195 0.12 -26.34 13.15
C TYR A 195 0.90 -25.77 11.96
N SER A 196 1.06 -24.46 11.92
CA SER A 196 2.04 -23.76 11.11
C SER A 196 3.16 -23.21 11.98
N VAL A 197 4.34 -23.05 11.40
CA VAL A 197 5.49 -22.43 12.05
C VAL A 197 5.67 -21.02 11.49
N HIS A 198 5.84 -20.04 12.37
CA HIS A 198 6.14 -18.66 12.02
C HIS A 198 7.47 -18.24 12.64
N THR A 199 8.25 -17.43 11.93
CA THR A 199 9.44 -16.79 12.48
C THR A 199 9.05 -15.67 13.45
N VAL A 200 9.72 -15.61 14.59
CA VAL A 200 9.52 -14.54 15.56
C VAL A 200 10.39 -13.35 15.15
N LYS A 201 9.79 -12.16 15.02
CA LYS A 201 10.55 -10.92 14.78
C LYS A 201 11.09 -10.36 16.10
N GLU A 202 12.13 -9.53 16.01
CA GLU A 202 12.63 -8.79 17.17
C GLU A 202 11.56 -7.93 17.84
N THR A 203 11.82 -7.61 19.12
CA THR A 203 10.97 -6.74 19.91
C THR A 203 10.85 -5.36 19.26
N LYS A 204 9.74 -4.67 19.52
CA LYS A 204 9.56 -3.29 19.05
C LYS A 204 10.56 -2.38 19.76
N ASP A 205 11.11 -1.42 19.02
CA ASP A 205 11.93 -0.34 19.56
C ASP A 205 11.15 0.98 19.47
N TYR A 206 11.34 1.82 20.47
CA TYR A 206 10.66 3.11 20.56
C TYR A 206 11.65 4.27 20.71
N GLY A 207 12.93 4.07 20.35
CA GLY A 207 13.97 5.09 20.41
C GLY A 207 13.68 6.33 19.56
N TYR A 208 12.83 6.22 18.54
CA TYR A 208 12.39 7.34 17.72
C TYR A 208 11.36 8.26 18.42
N ILE A 209 10.72 7.81 19.50
CA ILE A 209 9.68 8.60 20.20
C ILE A 209 10.29 9.85 20.86
N PRO A 210 11.38 9.75 21.65
CA PRO A 210 12.05 10.94 22.18
C PRO A 210 12.44 11.95 21.10
N GLU A 211 12.99 11.48 19.97
CA GLU A 211 13.35 12.35 18.86
C GLU A 211 12.12 13.08 18.28
N LEU A 212 11.00 12.37 18.10
CA LEU A 212 9.75 12.96 17.64
C LEU A 212 9.26 14.04 18.62
N GLN A 213 9.33 13.77 19.92
CA GLN A 213 8.95 14.73 20.97
C GLN A 213 9.85 15.97 20.95
N THR A 214 11.17 15.80 20.84
CA THR A 214 12.14 16.88 20.73
C THR A 214 11.83 17.77 19.52
N ARG A 215 11.62 17.19 18.34
CA ARG A 215 11.27 17.94 17.12
C ARG A 215 9.94 18.70 17.27
N ILE A 216 8.96 18.13 17.97
CA ILE A 216 7.69 18.83 18.26
C ILE A 216 7.95 20.06 19.15
N LEU A 217 8.76 19.90 20.21
CA LEU A 217 9.12 20.98 21.11
C LEU A 217 9.94 22.07 20.41
N GLU A 218 10.96 21.72 19.63
CA GLU A 218 11.77 22.67 18.85
C GLU A 218 10.90 23.46 17.87
N LYS A 219 10.00 22.77 17.14
CA LYS A 219 9.07 23.43 16.23
C LYS A 219 8.10 24.37 16.96
N ARG A 220 7.76 24.05 18.21
CA ARG A 220 6.92 24.88 19.06
C ARG A 220 7.67 26.11 19.56
N LEU A 221 8.91 25.94 20.03
CA LEU A 221 9.77 27.03 20.52
C LEU A 221 10.14 28.01 19.42
N SER A 222 10.37 27.52 18.20
CA SER A 222 10.67 28.36 17.03
C SER A 222 9.43 29.02 16.39
N SER A 223 8.21 28.62 16.77
CA SER A 223 6.99 29.26 16.28
C SER A 223 6.68 30.51 17.08
N ALA A 224 6.71 31.68 16.44
CA ALA A 224 6.38 32.98 17.05
C ALA A 224 4.92 33.15 17.52
N GLY A 225 4.06 32.14 17.35
CA GLY A 225 2.63 32.19 17.69
C GLY A 225 2.24 31.36 18.91
N GLY A 226 1.15 31.74 19.57
CA GLY A 226 0.49 30.96 20.63
C GLY A 226 0.03 29.56 20.18
N LEU A 227 -0.55 28.76 21.09
CA LEU A 227 -1.09 27.44 20.74
C LEU A 227 -2.05 27.61 19.55
N PRO A 228 -1.99 26.73 18.53
CA PRO A 228 -2.84 26.87 17.37
C PRO A 228 -4.30 26.92 17.83
N LYS A 229 -4.96 28.07 17.63
CA LYS A 229 -6.41 28.18 17.75
C LYS A 229 -7.04 27.28 16.69
N ARG A 230 -8.27 26.82 16.97
CA ARG A 230 -9.08 25.94 16.12
C ARG A 230 -8.77 26.17 14.63
N ARG A 231 -8.05 25.23 13.99
CA ARG A 231 -7.68 25.34 12.57
C ARG A 231 -8.94 25.62 11.77
N SER A 232 -8.90 26.60 10.87
CA SER A 232 -9.94 26.74 9.86
C SER A 232 -10.03 25.42 9.09
N ILE A 233 -11.28 24.99 8.82
CA ILE A 233 -11.56 23.79 8.05
C ILE A 233 -10.93 23.99 6.66
N GLN A 234 -10.06 23.07 6.23
CA GLN A 234 -9.46 23.11 4.90
C GLN A 234 -10.57 22.96 3.84
N ALA A 235 -10.39 23.54 2.65
CA ALA A 235 -11.41 23.51 1.60
C ALA A 235 -11.75 22.08 1.10
N ASP A 236 -10.84 21.13 1.29
CA ASP A 236 -10.96 19.71 0.96
C ASP A 236 -11.34 18.81 2.16
N ASP A 237 -11.59 19.39 3.34
CA ASP A 237 -12.02 18.63 4.50
C ASP A 237 -13.41 18.02 4.26
N PRO A 238 -13.59 16.71 4.45
CA PRO A 238 -14.88 16.05 4.22
C PRO A 238 -16.01 16.59 5.10
N ARG A 239 -15.70 17.24 6.23
CA ARG A 239 -16.70 17.91 7.07
C ARG A 239 -17.31 19.13 6.39
N ALA A 240 -16.64 19.72 5.41
CA ALA A 240 -17.19 20.82 4.60
C ALA A 240 -18.30 20.36 3.64
N LEU A 241 -18.41 19.05 3.38
CA LEU A 241 -19.44 18.49 2.49
C LEU A 241 -20.84 18.47 3.12
N GLY A 242 -20.96 18.75 4.42
CA GLY A 242 -22.24 18.70 5.13
C GLY A 242 -22.88 17.31 5.14
N PRO A 243 -24.21 17.22 5.41
CA PRO A 243 -24.94 15.97 5.35
C PRO A 243 -24.91 15.34 3.94
N LEU A 244 -24.34 14.14 3.83
CA LEU A 244 -24.24 13.41 2.56
C LEU A 244 -25.56 12.74 2.12
N SER A 245 -26.63 12.87 2.91
CA SER A 245 -27.94 12.23 2.65
C SER A 245 -28.64 12.79 1.42
N GLY A 246 -28.32 14.01 0.98
CA GLY A 246 -29.03 14.72 -0.09
C GLY A 246 -30.49 15.08 0.24
N ILE A 247 -30.97 14.69 1.42
CA ILE A 247 -32.32 14.94 1.93
C ILE A 247 -32.18 15.83 3.16
N SER A 248 -32.99 16.88 3.23
CA SER A 248 -33.05 17.74 4.42
C SER A 248 -33.48 16.91 5.62
N PRO A 249 -32.80 17.04 6.78
CA PRO A 249 -33.24 16.34 7.98
C PRO A 249 -34.65 16.82 8.37
N PRO A 250 -35.54 15.91 8.80
CA PRO A 250 -36.83 16.28 9.39
C PRO A 250 -36.63 17.14 10.64
N PRO A 251 -37.62 17.95 11.04
CA PRO A 251 -37.58 18.70 12.29
C PRO A 251 -37.32 17.80 13.50
N THR A 252 -36.50 18.28 14.45
CA THR A 252 -36.16 17.52 15.66
C THR A 252 -37.39 17.05 16.44
N ALA A 253 -38.45 17.84 16.45
CA ALA A 253 -39.70 17.49 17.12
C ALA A 253 -40.36 16.22 16.54
N GLU A 254 -40.37 16.08 15.22
CA GLU A 254 -40.91 14.89 14.54
C GLU A 254 -40.07 13.64 14.83
N LEU A 255 -38.74 13.80 14.88
CA LEU A 255 -37.82 12.72 15.20
C LEU A 255 -38.04 12.21 16.64
N VAL A 256 -38.24 13.11 17.60
CA VAL A 256 -38.52 12.76 19.01
C VAL A 256 -39.84 12.02 19.14
N GLN A 257 -40.92 12.49 18.48
CA GLN A 257 -42.21 11.80 18.50
C GLN A 257 -42.13 10.39 17.90
N THR A 258 -41.39 10.24 16.80
CA THR A 258 -41.18 8.94 16.15
C THR A 258 -40.42 7.97 17.06
N GLN A 259 -39.47 8.47 17.85
CA GLN A 259 -38.68 7.67 18.78
C GLN A 259 -39.49 7.24 20.00
N GLN A 260 -40.37 8.11 20.50
CA GLN A 260 -41.31 7.80 21.60
C GLN A 260 -42.30 6.70 21.22
N ARG A 261 -42.86 6.75 20.01
CA ARG A 261 -43.79 5.70 19.50
C ARG A 261 -43.14 4.32 19.48
N ARG A 262 -41.91 4.22 18.97
CA ARG A 262 -41.16 2.94 18.95
C ARG A 262 -40.87 2.36 20.33
N GLY A 263 -40.78 3.21 21.36
CA GLY A 263 -40.59 2.76 22.74
C GLY A 263 -41.88 2.24 23.37
N GLN A 264 -43.04 2.78 22.97
CA GLN A 264 -44.35 2.35 23.45
C GLN A 264 -44.78 1.03 22.81
N ASP A 265 -44.51 0.83 21.52
CA ASP A 265 -44.80 -0.43 20.81
C ASP A 265 -44.05 -1.66 21.40
N LEU A 266 -43.01 -1.45 22.22
CA LEU A 266 -42.26 -2.50 22.92
C LEU A 266 -42.76 -2.80 24.34
N CYS A 267 -43.67 -1.97 24.88
CA CYS A 267 -44.25 -2.16 26.20
C CYS A 267 -45.65 -2.80 26.15
N ASP A 268 -46.26 -2.90 24.96
CA ASP A 268 -47.61 -3.45 24.74
C ASP A 268 -47.60 -4.93 24.26
N THR A 269 -46.51 -5.66 24.50
CA THR A 269 -46.40 -7.12 24.30
C THR A 269 -45.81 -7.80 25.52
#